data_AF-A0A957FB33-F1
#
_entry.id   AF-A0A957FB33-F1
#
_cell.length_a   1.000
_cell.length_b   1.000
_cell.length_c   1.000
_cell.angle_alpha   90.00
_cell.angle_beta   90.00
_cell.angle_gamma   90.00
#
_symmetry.space_group_name_H-M   'P 1'
#
loop_
_entity.id
_entity.type
_entity.pdbx_description
1 polymer ?
#
loop_
_entity_poly.entity_id
_entity_poly.type
_entity_poly.pdbx_seq_one_letter_code
_entity_poly.pdbx_strand_id
1 'polypeptide(L)'
;SSWEIWINRQGREPQGIVRAADYPAVLDELAAALLAWQDEAGRPRVQAVQRAGEAYHGRFQHLAPDLTITWNPAAAPDAAALPGNASRFSGDHQPEGIFVAVGPDVQAQGELHGVQLQDVAPTLLRLAGLPVPGGLDGRALLPAG
;
A
#
# COMPACT_ATOMS: atom_id res chain seq x y z
N SER A 1 -6.96 3.79 -1.36
CA SER A 1 -6.26 4.42 -0.21
C SER A 1 -6.26 3.48 0.98
N SER A 2 -5.10 2.89 1.24
CA SER A 2 -4.92 1.97 2.36
C SER A 2 -4.48 2.77 3.59
N TRP A 3 -5.15 2.55 4.72
CA TRP A 3 -4.79 3.18 6.00
C TRP A 3 -4.18 2.14 6.91
N GLU A 4 -3.32 2.58 7.82
CA GLU A 4 -2.49 1.69 8.64
C GLU A 4 -2.91 1.77 10.11
N ILE A 5 -2.96 0.61 10.78
CA ILE A 5 -3.11 0.53 12.24
C ILE A 5 -1.85 -0.11 12.84
N TRP A 6 -1.38 0.55 13.89
CA TRP A 6 -0.28 0.10 14.74
C TRP A 6 -0.80 -0.14 16.16
N ILE A 7 -0.72 -1.39 16.62
CA ILE A 7 -1.10 -1.79 17.96
C ILE A 7 -0.01 -1.34 18.94
N ASN A 8 -0.39 -0.70 20.04
CA ASN A 8 0.53 -0.27 21.08
C ASN A 8 1.02 -1.47 21.92
N ARG A 9 2.03 -2.20 21.43
CA ARG A 9 2.55 -3.46 21.97
C ARG A 9 3.67 -3.23 22.98
N GLN A 10 3.62 -3.98 24.08
CA GLN A 10 4.71 -4.01 25.05
C GLN A 10 6.02 -4.45 24.38
N GLY A 11 7.08 -3.69 24.63
CA GLY A 11 8.43 -3.99 24.13
C GLY A 11 8.69 -3.58 22.68
N ARG A 12 7.68 -3.11 21.93
CA ARG A 12 7.88 -2.47 20.61
C ARG A 12 7.68 -0.97 20.71
N GLU A 13 6.56 -0.54 21.31
CA GLU A 13 6.27 0.87 21.56
C GLU A 13 6.77 1.32 22.94
N PRO A 14 7.24 2.57 23.10
CA PRO A 14 7.74 3.08 24.38
C PRO A 14 6.75 2.99 25.55
N GLN A 15 5.45 3.06 25.25
CA GLN A 15 4.35 2.99 26.21
C GLN A 15 3.38 1.84 25.88
N GLY A 16 3.91 0.75 25.31
CA GLY A 16 3.15 -0.43 24.94
C GLY A 16 2.32 -1.01 26.08
N ILE A 17 1.05 -1.30 25.83
CA ILE A 17 0.13 -1.89 26.83
C ILE A 17 -0.36 -3.28 26.45
N VAL A 18 -0.37 -3.61 25.15
CA VAL A 18 -0.82 -4.92 24.67
C VAL A 18 0.30 -5.95 24.87
N ARG A 19 0.02 -6.98 25.67
CA ARG A 19 0.97 -8.08 25.90
C ARG A 19 1.09 -8.94 24.65
N ALA A 20 2.24 -9.59 24.46
CA ALA A 20 2.46 -10.50 23.34
C ALA A 20 1.42 -11.63 23.25
N ALA A 21 0.93 -12.12 24.39
CA ALA A 21 -0.11 -13.16 24.44
C ALA A 21 -1.51 -12.67 24.02
N ASP A 22 -1.80 -11.38 24.21
CA ASP A 22 -3.10 -10.79 23.87
C ASP A 22 -3.14 -10.28 22.42
N TYR A 23 -1.96 -10.02 21.84
CA TYR A 23 -1.82 -9.39 20.54
C TYR A 23 -2.64 -10.06 19.41
N PRO A 24 -2.62 -11.40 19.23
CA PRO A 24 -3.44 -12.03 18.18
C PRO A 24 -4.94 -11.79 18.37
N ALA A 25 -5.44 -11.87 19.61
CA ALA A 25 -6.85 -11.65 19.90
C ALA A 25 -7.27 -10.20 19.64
N VAL A 26 -6.41 -9.24 19.98
CA VAL A 26 -6.63 -7.81 19.67
C VAL A 26 -6.72 -7.58 18.17
N LEU A 27 -5.86 -8.22 17.35
CA LEU A 27 -5.97 -8.11 15.90
C LEU A 27 -7.30 -8.66 15.37
N ASP A 28 -7.70 -9.83 15.86
CA ASP A 28 -8.95 -10.48 15.44
C ASP A 28 -10.17 -9.65 15.81
N GLU A 29 -10.21 -9.13 17.04
CA GLU A 29 -11.30 -8.26 17.52
C GLU A 29 -11.40 -6.98 16.68
N LEU A 30 -10.27 -6.29 16.46
CA LEU A 30 -10.25 -5.06 15.68
C LEU A 30 -10.63 -5.30 14.22
N ALA A 31 -10.10 -6.35 13.59
CA ALA A 31 -10.44 -6.68 12.22
C ALA A 31 -11.93 -6.99 12.07
N ALA A 32 -12.50 -7.78 12.98
CA ALA A 32 -13.93 -8.10 12.98
C ALA A 32 -14.79 -6.85 13.19
N ALA A 33 -14.43 -5.98 14.15
CA ALA A 33 -15.15 -4.74 14.43
C ALA A 33 -15.13 -3.78 13.23
N LEU A 34 -13.97 -3.63 12.58
CA LEU A 34 -13.83 -2.79 11.38
C LEU A 34 -14.66 -3.33 10.21
N LEU A 35 -14.63 -4.63 9.96
CA LEU A 35 -15.40 -5.25 8.88
C LEU A 35 -16.92 -5.23 9.14
N ALA A 36 -17.34 -5.23 10.41
CA ALA A 36 -18.75 -5.12 10.80
C ALA A 36 -19.26 -3.66 10.80
N TRP A 37 -18.37 -2.67 10.69
CA TRP A 37 -18.74 -1.26 10.80
C TRP A 37 -19.56 -0.78 9.60
N GLN A 38 -20.77 -0.33 9.88
CA GLN A 38 -21.69 0.24 8.89
C GLN A 38 -21.95 1.73 9.15
N ASP A 39 -22.31 2.47 8.09
CA ASP A 39 -22.82 3.83 8.21
C ASP A 39 -24.30 3.87 8.62
N GLU A 40 -24.87 5.08 8.76
CA GLU A 40 -26.27 5.28 9.13
C GLU A 40 -27.27 4.66 8.14
N ALA A 41 -26.84 4.43 6.89
CA ALA A 41 -27.62 3.80 5.84
C ALA A 41 -27.39 2.27 5.77
N GLY A 42 -26.62 1.69 6.70
CA GLY A 42 -26.31 0.26 6.74
C GLY A 42 -25.24 -0.19 5.74
N ARG A 43 -24.53 0.73 5.09
CA ARG A 43 -23.47 0.39 4.13
C ARG A 43 -22.16 0.11 4.87
N PRO A 44 -21.41 -0.94 4.51
CA PRO A 44 -20.13 -1.22 5.14
C PRO A 44 -19.15 -0.08 4.88
N ARG A 45 -18.48 0.41 5.94
CA ARG A 45 -17.48 1.48 5.87
C ARG A 45 -16.13 0.97 5.37
N VAL A 46 -15.78 -0.25 5.74
CA VAL A 46 -14.52 -0.90 5.39
C VAL A 46 -14.79 -2.00 4.37
N GLN A 47 -14.04 -2.01 3.28
CA GLN A 47 -14.11 -3.04 2.24
C GLN A 47 -13.24 -4.25 2.61
N ALA A 48 -12.04 -4.01 3.16
CA ALA A 48 -11.12 -5.07 3.53
C ALA A 48 -10.22 -4.64 4.69
N VAL A 49 -9.81 -5.62 5.49
CA VAL A 49 -8.75 -5.51 6.49
C VAL A 49 -7.75 -6.63 6.20
N GLN A 50 -6.47 -6.31 6.08
CA GLN A 50 -5.42 -7.30 5.85
C GLN A 50 -4.37 -7.21 6.95
N ARG A 51 -3.82 -8.35 7.34
CA ARG A 51 -2.70 -8.38 8.31
C ARG A 51 -1.39 -8.04 7.61
N ALA A 52 -0.41 -7.55 8.38
CA ALA A 52 0.97 -7.30 7.93
C ALA A 52 1.53 -8.43 7.06
N GLY A 53 1.32 -9.68 7.51
CA GLY A 53 1.83 -10.89 6.88
C GLY A 53 1.18 -11.25 5.54
N GLU A 54 0.00 -10.71 5.27
CA GLU A 54 -0.76 -10.93 4.05
C GLU A 54 -0.49 -9.82 3.03
N ALA A 55 -0.34 -8.58 3.50
CA ALA A 55 -0.17 -7.40 2.65
C ALA A 55 1.30 -7.14 2.25
N TYR A 56 2.26 -7.50 3.10
CA TYR A 56 3.68 -7.21 2.90
C TYR A 56 4.53 -8.48 2.98
N HIS A 57 5.63 -8.51 2.24
CA HIS A 57 6.58 -9.63 2.21
C HIS A 57 8.03 -9.13 2.18
N GLY A 58 8.97 -10.06 2.39
CA GLY A 58 10.40 -9.79 2.35
C GLY A 58 11.02 -9.38 3.70
N ARG A 59 12.31 -9.06 3.66
CA ARG A 59 13.15 -8.89 4.87
C ARG A 59 12.71 -7.76 5.81
N PHE A 60 11.93 -6.82 5.30
CA PHE A 60 11.45 -5.65 6.03
C PHE A 60 9.99 -5.77 6.48
N GLN A 61 9.36 -6.94 6.35
CA GLN A 61 7.98 -7.17 6.78
C GLN A 61 7.74 -6.81 8.26
N HIS A 62 8.76 -6.91 9.11
CA HIS A 62 8.68 -6.50 10.52
C HIS A 62 8.48 -4.99 10.74
N LEU A 63 8.68 -4.17 9.70
CA LEU A 63 8.40 -2.74 9.66
C LEU A 63 7.02 -2.43 9.06
N ALA A 64 6.23 -3.44 8.70
CA ALA A 64 4.87 -3.25 8.22
C ALA A 64 3.93 -2.93 9.39
N PRO A 65 2.83 -2.20 9.12
CA PRO A 65 1.76 -2.01 10.09
C PRO A 65 1.12 -3.34 10.45
N ASP A 66 0.46 -3.41 11.61
CA ASP A 66 -0.17 -4.65 12.07
C ASP A 66 -1.40 -5.00 11.24
N LEU A 67 -2.19 -3.98 10.86
CA LEU A 67 -3.32 -4.08 9.94
C LEU A 67 -3.28 -2.97 8.89
N THR A 68 -3.69 -3.30 7.67
CA THR A 68 -4.04 -2.33 6.62
C THR A 68 -5.54 -2.37 6.36
N ILE A 69 -6.12 -1.19 6.10
CA ILE A 69 -7.55 -0.99 5.88
C ILE A 69 -7.79 -0.44 4.50
N THR A 70 -8.65 -1.11 3.74
CA THR A 70 -9.21 -0.57 2.50
C THR A 70 -10.61 -0.06 2.80
N TRP A 71 -10.82 1.25 2.68
CA TRP A 71 -12.14 1.86 2.85
C TRP A 71 -13.06 1.52 1.69
N ASN A 72 -14.35 1.38 1.97
CA ASN A 72 -15.36 1.28 0.93
C ASN A 72 -15.48 2.64 0.21
N PRO A 73 -15.21 2.75 -1.10
CA PRO A 73 -15.27 4.02 -1.82
C PRO A 73 -16.64 4.73 -1.72
N ALA A 74 -17.73 3.96 -1.58
CA ALA A 74 -19.08 4.51 -1.47
C ALA A 74 -19.43 5.06 -0.07
N ALA A 75 -18.60 4.76 0.94
CA ALA A 75 -18.81 5.15 2.34
C ALA A 75 -17.54 5.76 2.99
N ALA A 76 -16.47 5.92 2.21
CA ALA A 76 -15.21 6.48 2.64
C ALA A 76 -15.46 7.93 3.09
N PRO A 77 -14.86 8.35 4.22
CA PRO A 77 -14.91 9.75 4.59
C PRO A 77 -14.26 10.57 3.46
N ASP A 78 -14.98 11.56 2.94
CA ASP A 78 -14.35 12.57 2.08
C ASP A 78 -13.36 13.32 2.97
N ALA A 79 -12.08 12.99 2.84
CA ALA A 79 -11.03 13.64 3.61
C ALA A 79 -11.08 15.16 3.38
N ALA A 80 -11.44 15.63 2.18
CA ALA A 80 -11.56 17.05 1.87
C ALA A 80 -12.72 17.74 2.61
N ALA A 81 -13.70 16.98 3.10
CA ALA A 81 -14.82 17.49 3.89
C ALA A 81 -14.52 17.58 5.40
N LEU A 82 -13.35 17.09 5.87
CA LEU A 82 -12.97 17.20 7.28
C LEU A 82 -12.60 18.66 7.64
N PRO A 83 -13.19 19.25 8.70
CA PRO A 83 -12.85 20.60 9.14
C PRO A 83 -11.36 20.73 9.45
N GLY A 84 -10.69 21.69 8.82
CA GLY A 84 -9.25 21.91 8.98
C GLY A 84 -8.36 21.15 8.00
N ASN A 85 -8.94 20.35 7.08
CA ASN A 85 -8.18 19.80 5.97
C ASN A 85 -7.89 20.89 4.92
N ALA A 86 -6.72 21.53 5.07
CA ALA A 86 -6.17 22.49 4.12
C ALA A 86 -5.28 21.83 3.05
N SER A 87 -5.46 20.52 2.79
CA SER A 87 -4.65 19.81 1.81
C SER A 87 -4.78 20.49 0.44
N ARG A 88 -3.63 20.89 -0.11
CA ARG A 88 -3.51 21.41 -1.47
C ARG A 88 -3.59 20.29 -2.52
N PHE A 89 -3.70 19.04 -2.09
CA PHE A 89 -3.76 17.87 -2.95
C PHE A 89 -5.21 17.37 -3.03
N SER A 90 -5.75 17.37 -4.24
CA SER A 90 -7.05 16.80 -4.59
C SER A 90 -6.98 15.32 -5.00
N GLY A 91 -5.77 14.76 -5.04
CA GLY A 91 -5.52 13.37 -5.41
C GLY A 91 -5.47 12.46 -4.19
N ASP A 92 -5.81 11.20 -4.40
CA ASP A 92 -5.68 10.13 -3.42
C ASP A 92 -4.95 8.93 -4.04
N HIS A 93 -4.44 8.04 -3.20
CA HIS A 93 -3.65 6.89 -3.63
C HIS A 93 -4.54 5.82 -4.25
N GLN A 94 -4.29 5.53 -5.53
CA GLN A 94 -4.93 4.45 -6.27
C GLN A 94 -3.93 3.33 -6.57
N PRO A 95 -4.37 2.05 -6.57
CA PRO A 95 -3.50 0.94 -6.93
C PRO A 95 -3.15 0.96 -8.43
N GLU A 96 -4.03 1.46 -9.28
CA GLU A 96 -3.78 1.61 -10.71
C GLU A 96 -3.06 2.93 -11.02
N GLY A 97 -2.07 2.85 -11.92
CA GLY A 97 -1.33 4.00 -12.42
C GLY A 97 -1.11 3.90 -13.93
N ILE A 98 -0.44 4.89 -14.49
CA ILE A 98 -0.09 4.95 -15.91
C ILE A 98 1.43 4.93 -16.04
N PHE A 99 1.95 4.06 -16.91
CA PHE A 99 3.35 4.03 -17.31
C PHE A 99 3.45 4.35 -18.81
N VAL A 100 4.31 5.32 -19.15
CA VAL A 100 4.61 5.70 -20.54
C VAL A 100 6.11 5.91 -20.67
N ALA A 101 6.71 5.28 -21.67
CA ALA A 101 8.12 5.47 -22.03
C ALA A 101 8.23 5.85 -23.51
N VAL A 102 8.96 6.94 -23.80
CA VAL A 102 9.18 7.44 -25.15
C VAL A 102 10.59 8.01 -25.24
N GLY A 103 11.35 7.62 -26.26
CA GLY A 103 12.70 8.11 -26.50
C GLY A 103 13.36 7.38 -27.67
N PRO A 104 14.50 7.89 -28.15
CA PRO A 104 15.25 7.25 -29.25
C PRO A 104 15.70 5.82 -28.91
N ASP A 105 16.01 5.57 -27.64
CA ASP A 105 16.48 4.28 -27.13
C ASP A 105 15.35 3.41 -26.56
N VAL A 106 14.08 3.85 -26.69
CA VAL A 106 12.91 3.08 -26.26
C VAL A 106 12.32 2.35 -27.45
N GLN A 107 12.48 1.02 -27.48
CA GLN A 107 11.84 0.21 -28.50
C GLN A 107 10.33 0.21 -28.33
N ALA A 108 9.60 0.50 -29.42
CA ALA A 108 8.14 0.49 -29.41
C ALA A 108 7.62 -0.95 -29.27
N GLN A 109 7.10 -1.27 -28.08
CA GLN A 109 6.50 -2.58 -27.78
C GLN A 109 4.96 -2.55 -27.74
N GLY A 110 4.35 -1.38 -27.95
CA GLY A 110 2.91 -1.19 -27.82
C GLY A 110 2.47 -1.16 -26.35
N GLU A 111 1.27 -1.66 -26.07
CA GLU A 111 0.72 -1.73 -24.73
C GLU A 111 1.40 -2.83 -23.91
N LEU A 112 1.83 -2.48 -22.69
CA LEU A 112 2.42 -3.42 -21.74
C LEU A 112 1.39 -3.77 -20.66
N HIS A 113 1.27 -5.06 -20.35
CA HIS A 113 0.38 -5.55 -19.29
C HIS A 113 1.18 -6.08 -18.10
N GLY A 114 0.59 -5.98 -16.90
CA GLY A 114 1.20 -6.46 -15.67
C GLY A 114 2.46 -5.69 -15.26
N VAL A 115 2.56 -4.43 -15.68
CA VAL A 115 3.60 -3.50 -15.24
C VAL A 115 3.36 -3.14 -13.78
N GLN A 116 4.40 -3.26 -12.97
CA GLN A 116 4.36 -2.89 -11.57
C GLN A 116 5.20 -1.64 -11.31
N LEU A 117 4.87 -0.87 -10.27
CA LEU A 117 5.62 0.33 -9.91
C LEU A 117 7.11 0.01 -9.65
N GLN A 118 7.40 -1.14 -9.02
CA GLN A 118 8.77 -1.58 -8.76
C GLN A 118 9.60 -1.86 -10.03
N ASP A 119 8.96 -2.02 -11.19
CA ASP A 119 9.65 -2.26 -12.46
C ASP A 119 10.29 -0.98 -13.03
N VAL A 120 9.91 0.20 -12.55
CA VAL A 120 10.40 1.49 -13.05
C VAL A 120 11.90 1.64 -12.81
N ALA A 121 12.37 1.40 -11.58
CA ALA A 121 13.78 1.55 -11.23
C ALA A 121 14.74 0.66 -12.06
N PRO A 122 14.53 -0.67 -12.17
CA PRO A 122 15.39 -1.52 -13.00
C PRO A 122 15.31 -1.18 -14.49
N THR A 123 14.15 -0.69 -14.97
CA THR A 123 13.99 -0.22 -16.36
C THR A 123 14.84 1.02 -16.63
N LEU A 124 14.81 2.02 -15.74
CA LEU A 124 15.60 3.24 -15.90
C LEU A 124 17.11 2.97 -15.83
N LEU A 125 17.56 2.11 -14.92
CA LEU A 125 18.97 1.70 -14.84
C LEU A 125 19.43 1.02 -16.14
N ARG A 126 18.60 0.13 -16.69
CA ARG A 126 18.88 -0.56 -17.95
C ARG A 126 19.01 0.42 -19.11
N LEU A 127 18.09 1.37 -19.25
CA LEU A 127 18.12 2.39 -20.30
C LEU A 127 19.33 3.34 -20.16
N ALA A 128 19.78 3.59 -18.93
CA ALA A 128 20.99 4.38 -18.67
C ALA A 128 22.30 3.61 -18.90
N GLY A 129 22.25 2.36 -19.35
CA GLY A 129 23.44 1.50 -19.51
C GLY A 129 24.11 1.12 -18.19
N LEU A 130 23.41 1.25 -17.06
CA LEU A 130 23.91 0.94 -15.73
C LEU A 130 23.56 -0.50 -15.33
N PRO A 131 24.39 -1.15 -14.50
CA PRO A 131 24.06 -2.46 -13.97
C PRO A 131 22.81 -2.39 -13.09
N VAL A 132 21.88 -3.31 -13.29
CA VAL A 132 20.72 -3.48 -12.41
C VAL A 132 21.16 -4.30 -11.20
N PRO A 133 21.15 -3.74 -9.98
CA PRO A 133 21.57 -4.46 -8.79
C PRO A 133 20.59 -5.59 -8.48
N GLY A 134 21.12 -6.69 -7.91
CA GLY A 134 20.29 -7.76 -7.37
C GLY A 134 19.50 -7.30 -6.13
N GLY A 135 18.36 -7.94 -5.88
CA GLY A 135 17.51 -7.66 -4.71
C GLY A 135 16.48 -6.55 -4.91
N LEU A 136 16.29 -6.07 -6.15
CA LEU A 136 15.08 -5.34 -6.53
C LEU A 136 13.94 -6.34 -6.78
N ASP A 137 12.74 -6.01 -6.31
CA ASP A 137 11.55 -6.85 -6.52
C ASP A 137 11.02 -6.77 -7.96
N GLY A 138 11.24 -5.63 -8.62
CA GLY A 138 10.82 -5.40 -10.00
C GLY A 138 11.82 -5.90 -11.03
N ARG A 139 11.39 -5.90 -12.29
CA ARG A 139 12.17 -6.31 -13.45
C ARG A 139 12.26 -5.18 -14.47
N ALA A 140 13.35 -5.15 -15.24
CA ALA A 140 13.44 -4.23 -16.37
C ALA A 140 12.41 -4.64 -17.44
N LEU A 141 11.57 -3.69 -17.84
CA LEU A 141 10.50 -3.88 -18.83
C LEU A 141 11.03 -3.78 -20.25
N LEU A 142 12.01 -2.90 -20.45
CA LEU A 142 12.55 -2.55 -21.76
C LEU A 142 13.97 -3.12 -21.91
N PRO A 143 14.35 -3.58 -23.11
CA PRO A 143 15.72 -3.98 -23.40
C PRO A 143 16.67 -2.76 -23.35
N ALA A 144 17.99 -3.01 -23.24
CA ALA A 144 18.97 -1.97 -23.54
C ALA A 144 18.95 -1.69 -25.06
N GLY A 145 19.14 -0.42 -25.43
CA GLY A 145 19.37 0.01 -26.82
C GLY A 145 20.69 -0.52 -27.38
#